data_AF-A0A401UCC6-F1
#
_entry.id   AF-A0A401UCC6-F1
#
_cell.length_a   1.000
_cell.length_b   1.000
_cell.length_c   1.000
_cell.angle_alpha   90.00
_cell.angle_beta   90.00
_cell.angle_gamma   90.00
#
_symmetry.space_group_name_H-M   'P 1'
#
loop_
_entity.id
_entity.type
_entity.pdbx_description
1 polymer ?
#
loop_
_entity_poly.entity_id
_entity_poly.type
_entity_poly.pdbx_seq_one_letter_code
_entity_poly.pdbx_strand_id
1 'polypeptide(L)' 'MLCSINSTDIISLFVFPEIIKSYRVALAEAINGNLFFAGEATDVLGDWGTVNGALNSGERVALEVIEAIVNPVT' A
#
# COMPACT_ATOMS: atom_id res chain seq x y z
N MET A 1 -3.99 -16.21 -1.85
CA MET A 1 -4.65 -15.27 -2.76
C MET A 1 -3.71 -15.06 -3.95
N LEU A 2 -3.96 -15.70 -5.08
CA LEU A 2 -3.22 -15.47 -6.34
C LEU A 2 -4.16 -14.66 -7.24
N CYS A 3 -3.93 -13.36 -7.34
CA CYS A 3 -4.58 -12.52 -8.33
C CYS A 3 -3.98 -12.89 -9.70
N SER A 4 -4.82 -13.16 -10.71
CA SER A 4 -4.33 -13.31 -12.09
C SER A 4 -3.87 -11.96 -12.57
N ILE A 5 -2.58 -11.79 -12.82
CA ILE A 5 -1.99 -10.53 -13.28
C ILE A 5 -1.52 -10.72 -14.72
N ASN A 6 -2.11 -10.02 -15.68
CA ASN A 6 -1.62 -9.99 -17.06
C ASN A 6 -0.44 -9.01 -17.18
N SER A 7 0.33 -9.12 -18.26
CA SER A 7 1.45 -8.22 -18.54
C SER A 7 1.04 -6.75 -18.73
N THR A 8 -0.25 -6.47 -18.94
CA THR A 8 -0.81 -5.10 -18.99
C THR A 8 -1.22 -4.56 -17.63
N ASP A 9 -1.40 -5.42 -16.63
CA ASP A 9 -1.88 -5.04 -15.30
C ASP A 9 -0.72 -4.55 -14.40
N ILE A 10 0.52 -4.75 -14.85
CA ILE A 10 1.77 -4.28 -14.22
C ILE A 10 2.53 -3.41 -15.22
N ILE A 11 2.70 -2.12 -14.92
CA ILE A 11 3.45 -1.18 -15.78
C ILE A 11 4.97 -1.43 -15.70
N SER A 12 5.47 -1.91 -14.56
CA SER A 12 6.87 -2.31 -14.35
C SER A 12 6.99 -3.29 -13.17
N LEU A 13 7.93 -4.23 -13.26
CA LEU A 13 8.03 -5.39 -12.35
C LEU A 13 8.45 -5.05 -10.91
N PHE A 14 9.12 -3.91 -10.68
CA PHE A 14 9.56 -3.51 -9.34
C PHE A 14 9.72 -1.98 -9.22
N VAL A 15 9.45 -1.45 -8.02
CA VAL A 15 9.81 -0.08 -7.67
C VAL A 15 11.30 -0.02 -7.31
N PHE A 16 12.07 0.76 -8.07
CA PHE A 16 13.52 0.89 -7.92
C PHE A 16 13.94 1.34 -6.50
N PRO A 17 15.11 0.88 -6.01
CA PRO A 17 15.56 1.08 -4.63
C PRO A 17 15.99 2.51 -4.27
N GLU A 18 16.12 3.43 -5.24
CA GLU A 18 16.57 4.81 -4.99
C GLU A 18 15.45 5.80 -4.62
N ILE A 19 14.29 5.31 -4.20
CA ILE A 19 13.22 6.20 -3.74
C ILE A 19 13.41 6.46 -2.24
N ILE A 20 13.65 7.73 -1.89
CA ILE A 20 13.74 8.22 -0.51
C ILE A 20 12.51 7.72 0.26
N LYS A 21 12.72 7.16 1.47
CA LYS A 21 11.66 6.65 2.36
C LYS A 21 10.45 7.59 2.47
N SER A 22 10.66 8.90 2.37
CA SER A 22 9.61 9.93 2.38
C SER A 22 8.55 9.74 1.30
N TYR A 23 8.91 9.30 0.08
CA TYR A 23 7.92 9.09 -0.99
C TYR A 23 7.05 7.86 -0.74
N ARG A 24 7.58 6.83 -0.08
CA ARG A 24 6.79 5.66 0.34
C ARG A 24 5.76 6.04 1.40
N VAL A 25 6.17 6.88 2.36
CA VAL A 25 5.26 7.44 3.37
C VAL A 25 4.16 8.27 2.71
N ALA A 26 4.53 9.15 1.77
CA ALA A 26 3.54 9.95 1.03
C ALA A 26 2.59 9.07 0.19
N LEU A 27 3.10 7.99 -0.43
CA LEU A 27 2.27 7.06 -1.20
C LEU A 27 1.33 6.22 -0.32
N ALA A 28 1.74 5.95 0.91
CA ALA A 28 0.95 5.20 1.89
C ALA A 28 -0.10 6.04 2.62
N GLU A 29 -0.07 7.37 2.47
CA GLU A 29 -0.96 8.29 3.19
C GLU A 29 -2.40 8.17 2.66
N ALA A 30 -3.34 7.99 3.57
CA ALA A 30 -4.77 7.97 3.24
C ALA A 30 -5.27 9.38 2.90
N ILE A 31 -6.21 9.47 1.94
CA ILE A 31 -6.81 10.72 1.52
C ILE A 31 -8.22 10.82 2.12
N ASN A 32 -8.43 11.87 2.92
CA ASN A 32 -9.71 12.24 3.53
C ASN A 32 -10.42 11.11 4.29
N GLY A 33 -9.68 10.13 4.83
CA GLY A 33 -10.25 8.97 5.54
C GLY A 33 -11.11 8.04 4.68
N ASN A 34 -11.11 8.22 3.35
CA ASN A 34 -12.03 7.53 2.44
C ASN A 34 -11.30 6.76 1.33
N LEU A 35 -10.06 7.14 1.02
CA LEU A 35 -9.23 6.49 0.02
C LEU A 35 -7.90 6.07 0.65
N PHE A 36 -7.60 4.78 0.59
CA PHE A 36 -6.45 4.17 1.23
C PHE A 36 -5.61 3.41 0.19
N PHE A 37 -4.30 3.35 0.41
CA PHE A 37 -3.35 2.76 -0.53
C PHE A 37 -2.57 1.62 0.12
N ALA A 38 -2.70 0.43 -0.47
CA ALA A 38 -1.98 -0.79 -0.09
C ALA A 38 -1.19 -1.34 -1.28
N GLY A 39 -0.26 -2.24 -1.00
CA GLY A 39 0.57 -2.89 -2.00
C GLY A 39 2.06 -2.72 -1.70
N GLU A 40 2.88 -3.49 -2.40
CA GLU A 40 4.33 -3.54 -2.20
C GLU A 40 5.00 -2.16 -2.12
N ALA A 41 4.58 -1.23 -3.00
CA ALA A 41 5.11 0.13 -3.07
C ALA A 41 4.75 1.03 -1.87
N THR A 42 3.84 0.59 -1.00
CA THR A 42 3.30 1.37 0.13
C THR A 42 3.81 0.87 1.50
N ASP A 43 4.65 -0.15 1.52
CA ASP A 43 5.30 -0.57 2.75
C ASP A 43 6.36 0.47 3.18
N VAL A 44 6.28 0.86 4.45
CA VAL A 44 7.16 1.86 5.07
C VAL A 44 8.16 1.22 6.04
N LEU A 45 8.03 -0.10 6.28
CA LEU A 45 8.81 -0.83 7.27
C LEU A 45 10.13 -1.38 6.72
N GLY A 46 10.24 -1.64 5.42
CA GLY A 46 11.50 -2.11 4.82
C GLY A 46 11.35 -3.17 3.73
N ASP A 47 10.17 -3.76 3.61
CA ASP A 47 9.90 -4.94 2.78
C ASP A 47 9.26 -4.55 1.44
N TRP A 48 9.48 -3.33 0.96
CA TRP A 48 9.12 -2.95 -0.40
C TRP A 48 9.88 -3.84 -1.41
N GLY A 49 9.32 -3.99 -2.58
CA GLY A 49 9.73 -4.91 -3.62
C GLY A 49 9.39 -6.37 -3.31
N THR A 50 8.57 -6.65 -2.29
CA THR A 50 8.29 -8.04 -1.87
C THR A 50 6.82 -8.32 -1.65
N VAL A 51 6.48 -9.61 -1.67
CA VAL A 51 5.15 -10.12 -1.28
C VAL A 51 4.86 -9.82 0.19
N ASN A 52 5.87 -9.87 1.06
CA ASN A 52 5.72 -9.54 2.48
C ASN A 52 5.33 -8.07 2.69
N GLY A 53 5.96 -7.14 1.97
CA GLY A 53 5.57 -5.72 2.00
C GLY A 53 4.13 -5.50 1.51
N ALA A 54 3.71 -6.22 0.47
CA ALA A 54 2.32 -6.18 0.00
C ALA A 54 1.34 -6.72 1.06
N LEU A 55 1.70 -7.77 1.79
CA LEU A 55 0.87 -8.33 2.86
C LEU A 55 0.78 -7.40 4.07
N ASN A 56 1.92 -6.89 4.53
CA ASN A 56 2.02 -5.99 5.67
C ASN A 56 1.23 -4.69 5.42
N SER A 57 1.37 -4.10 4.24
CA SER A 57 0.60 -2.91 3.85
C SER A 57 -0.90 -3.19 3.71
N GLY A 58 -1.27 -4.38 3.23
CA GLY A 58 -2.67 -4.82 3.16
C GLY A 58 -3.32 -4.94 4.53
N GLU A 59 -2.63 -5.54 5.51
CA GLU A 59 -3.11 -5.64 6.90
C GLU A 59 -3.30 -4.25 7.52
N ARG A 60 -2.32 -3.35 7.36
CA ARG A 60 -2.41 -1.96 7.82
C ARG A 60 -3.66 -1.28 7.28
N VAL A 61 -3.85 -1.29 5.96
CA VAL A 61 -4.97 -0.59 5.32
C VAL A 61 -6.32 -1.20 5.68
N ALA A 62 -6.40 -2.51 5.87
CA ALA A 62 -7.62 -3.14 6.35
C ALA A 62 -8.05 -2.58 7.72
N LEU A 63 -7.10 -2.39 8.64
CA LEU A 63 -7.37 -1.78 9.94
C LEU A 63 -7.77 -0.30 9.82
N GLU A 64 -7.10 0.47 8.95
CA GLU A 64 -7.44 1.87 8.69
C GLU A 64 -8.86 2.03 8.13
N VAL A 65 -9.28 1.14 7.22
CA VAL A 65 -10.64 1.12 6.66
C VAL A 65 -11.68 0.78 7.72
N ILE A 66 -11.41 -0.23 8.56
CA ILE A 66 -12.29 -0.60 9.67
C ILE A 66 -12.46 0.61 10.61
N GLU A 67 -11.36 1.26 10.98
CA GLU A 67 -11.37 2.45 11.83
C GLU A 67 -12.20 3.57 11.21
N ALA A 68 -12.02 3.88 9.93
CA ALA A 68 -12.78 4.94 9.26
C ALA A 68 -14.29 4.65 9.16
N ILE A 69 -14.68 3.37 9.08
CA ILE A 69 -16.08 2.95 9.07
C ILE A 69 -16.70 3.04 10.46
N VAL A 70 -15.96 2.62 11.49
CA VAL A 70 -16.45 2.58 12.89
C VAL A 70 -16.43 3.97 13.51
N ASN A 71 -15.43 4.79 13.18
CA ASN A 71 -15.19 6.13 13.71
C ASN A 71 -15.09 7.15 12.55
N PRO A 72 -16.20 7.43 11.84
CA PRO A 72 -16.17 8.37 10.74
C PRO A 72 -15.80 9.77 11.23
N VAL A 73 -14.77 10.35 10.61
CA VAL A 73 -14.42 11.76 10.84
C VAL A 73 -15.56 12.61 10.29
N THR A 74 -16.19 13.39 11.16
CA THR A 74 -17.32 14.27 10.84
C THR A 74 -16.86 15.61 10.28
#